data_AF-A0AAW8BAW0-F1
#
_entry.id   AF-A0AAW8BAW0-F1
#
_cell.length_a   1.000
_cell.length_b   1.000
_cell.length_c   1.000
_cell.angle_alpha   90.00
_cell.angle_beta   90.00
_cell.angle_gamma   90.00
#
_symmetry.space_group_name_H-M   'P 1'
#
loop_
_entity.id
_entity.type
_entity.pdbx_description
1 polymer ?
#
loop_
_entity_poly.entity_id
_entity_poly.type
_entity_poly.pdbx_seq_one_letter_code
_entity_poly.pdbx_strand_id
1 'polypeptide(L)'
;MKENSSDQNNLGKNYWDERWETRQTGWDIGYSSPAIEEYVLQYQNKEAGILIPGCGNAYEVEFLWNLGFKNITVLDISSKAVEILKEKYKDREGVTVICEDFFKHHGNYDLIIEQTFFCAINPNLRTQYAEKMHELLDENGKIIGVMFNKTFEKAEPPFGGSIPEI
;
A
#
# COMPACT_ATOMS: atom_id res chain seq x y z
N MET A 1 17.44 -1.02 -38.83
CA MET A 1 17.73 -1.74 -37.59
C MET A 1 16.65 -1.36 -36.60
N LYS A 2 15.89 -2.33 -36.10
CA LYS A 2 14.80 -2.10 -35.15
C LYS A 2 15.40 -2.10 -33.74
N GLU A 3 15.51 -0.94 -33.11
CA GLU A 3 15.56 -0.86 -31.66
C GLU A 3 14.10 -0.82 -31.19
N ASN A 4 13.58 -1.98 -30.82
CA ASN A 4 12.27 -2.08 -30.17
C ASN A 4 12.43 -1.62 -28.71
N SER A 5 11.56 -0.69 -28.33
CA SER A 5 11.32 -0.22 -26.97
C SER A 5 10.95 -1.37 -26.01
N SER A 6 11.72 -1.62 -24.95
CA SER A 6 11.26 -2.47 -23.83
C SER A 6 12.05 -2.35 -22.51
N ASP A 7 12.47 -1.15 -22.10
CA ASP A 7 12.89 -0.90 -20.70
C ASP A 7 11.91 0.08 -20.02
N GLN A 8 10.61 -0.24 -20.10
CA GLN A 8 9.62 0.41 -19.23
C GLN A 8 9.71 -0.25 -17.84
N ASN A 9 10.54 0.33 -16.96
CA ASN A 9 10.67 0.07 -15.52
C ASN A 9 9.80 -1.07 -14.98
N ASN A 10 10.37 -2.28 -14.92
CA ASN A 10 9.75 -3.44 -14.28
C ASN A 10 9.77 -3.26 -12.75
N LEU A 11 8.78 -2.53 -12.21
CA LEU A 11 8.59 -2.28 -10.77
C LEU A 11 7.90 -3.44 -10.04
N GLY A 12 8.12 -4.67 -10.51
CA GLY A 12 7.52 -5.88 -9.95
C GLY A 12 8.24 -6.41 -8.70
N LYS A 13 7.93 -7.64 -8.32
CA LYS A 13 8.46 -8.32 -7.12
C LYS A 13 9.97 -8.16 -6.94
N ASN A 14 10.77 -8.50 -7.95
CA ASN A 14 12.23 -8.48 -7.86
C ASN A 14 12.79 -7.08 -7.57
N TYR A 15 12.18 -6.03 -8.15
CA TYR A 15 12.58 -4.65 -7.94
C TYR A 15 12.38 -4.20 -6.48
N TRP A 16 11.28 -4.62 -5.86
CA TRP A 16 10.97 -4.29 -4.47
C TRP A 16 11.76 -5.16 -3.49
N ASP A 17 11.90 -6.46 -3.75
CA ASP A 17 12.74 -7.35 -2.95
C ASP A 17 14.19 -6.83 -2.86
N GLU A 18 14.79 -6.45 -3.99
CA GLU A 18 16.16 -5.93 -4.02
C GLU A 18 16.35 -4.71 -3.12
N ARG A 19 15.37 -3.79 -3.08
CA ARG A 19 15.44 -2.60 -2.22
C ARG A 19 15.36 -2.95 -0.74
N TRP A 20 14.54 -3.94 -0.39
CA TRP A 20 14.49 -4.46 0.98
C TRP A 20 15.80 -5.14 1.37
N GLU A 21 16.36 -5.96 0.49
CA GLU A 21 17.63 -6.67 0.72
C GLU A 21 18.82 -5.71 0.87
N THR A 22 18.86 -4.68 0.03
CA THR A 22 19.93 -3.66 0.01
C THR A 22 19.67 -2.49 0.95
N ARG A 23 18.57 -2.52 1.74
CA ARG A 23 18.16 -1.47 2.69
C ARG A 23 17.96 -0.09 2.04
N GLN A 24 17.54 -0.07 0.78
CA GLN A 24 17.17 1.15 0.06
C GLN A 24 15.72 1.53 0.34
N THR A 25 15.35 1.68 1.61
CA THR A 25 13.98 1.93 2.09
C THR A 25 13.74 3.43 2.36
N GLY A 26 14.14 4.30 1.42
CA GLY A 26 14.08 5.76 1.60
C GLY A 26 12.66 6.35 1.73
N TRP A 27 11.63 5.55 1.45
CA TRP A 27 10.22 5.90 1.66
C TRP A 27 9.76 5.69 3.10
N ASP A 28 10.53 4.97 3.92
CA ASP A 28 10.15 4.63 5.28
C ASP A 28 10.33 5.83 6.23
N ILE A 29 9.21 6.34 6.73
CA ILE A 29 9.20 7.45 7.70
C ILE A 29 9.44 6.96 9.14
N GLY A 30 9.34 5.65 9.41
CA GLY A 30 9.65 5.04 10.70
C GLY A 30 8.53 5.06 11.75
N TYR A 31 7.36 5.60 11.41
CA TYR A 31 6.18 5.71 12.28
C TYR A 31 4.91 5.75 11.43
N SER A 32 3.75 5.64 12.07
CA SER A 32 2.46 5.71 11.40
C SER A 32 2.13 7.14 10.96
N SER A 33 1.54 7.30 9.77
CA SER A 33 1.21 8.63 9.23
C SER A 33 0.23 9.38 10.14
N PRO A 34 0.56 10.57 10.67
CA PRO A 34 -0.31 11.32 11.58
C PRO A 34 -1.67 11.67 10.96
N ALA A 35 -1.70 11.94 9.64
CA ALA A 35 -2.94 12.23 8.92
C ALA A 35 -3.86 10.99 8.83
N ILE A 36 -3.27 9.80 8.68
CA ILE A 36 -4.02 8.54 8.70
C ILE A 36 -4.52 8.27 10.13
N GLU A 37 -3.67 8.46 11.14
CA GLU A 37 -4.07 8.29 12.54
C GLU A 37 -5.25 9.20 12.92
N GLU A 38 -5.21 10.48 12.55
CA GLU A 38 -6.27 11.45 12.83
C GLU A 38 -7.61 11.03 12.21
N TYR A 39 -7.60 10.47 11.00
CA TYR A 39 -8.80 9.90 10.39
C TYR A 39 -9.26 8.61 11.09
N VAL A 40 -8.35 7.73 11.46
CA VAL A 40 -8.71 6.44 12.07
C VAL A 40 -9.32 6.64 13.46
N LEU A 41 -8.91 7.67 14.22
CA LEU A 41 -9.47 7.98 15.54
C LEU A 41 -10.97 8.30 15.51
N GLN A 42 -11.46 8.90 14.42
CA GLN A 42 -12.89 9.20 14.23
C GLN A 42 -13.68 8.03 13.62
N TYR A 43 -13.01 6.96 13.17
CA TYR A 43 -13.66 5.83 12.54
C TYR A 43 -14.25 4.87 13.59
N GLN A 44 -15.58 4.83 13.66
CA GLN A 44 -16.31 4.16 14.76
C GLN A 44 -16.45 2.64 14.58
N ASN A 45 -16.62 2.15 13.35
CA ASN A 45 -16.84 0.72 13.11
C ASN A 45 -15.54 -0.08 13.29
N LYS A 46 -15.35 -0.71 14.45
CA LYS A 46 -14.13 -1.49 14.75
C LYS A 46 -14.11 -2.89 14.12
N GLU A 47 -15.25 -3.34 13.60
CA GLU A 47 -15.38 -4.59 12.86
C GLU A 47 -15.06 -4.44 11.36
N ALA A 48 -14.81 -3.20 10.92
CA ALA A 48 -14.52 -2.89 9.53
C ALA A 48 -13.37 -3.72 8.98
N GLY A 49 -13.56 -4.28 7.78
CA GLY A 49 -12.50 -4.87 6.97
C GLY A 49 -11.58 -3.77 6.45
N ILE A 50 -10.30 -3.83 6.83
CA ILE A 50 -9.28 -2.85 6.47
C ILE A 50 -8.24 -3.46 5.56
N LEU A 51 -7.93 -2.82 4.44
CA LEU A 51 -6.81 -3.16 3.57
C LEU A 51 -5.74 -2.08 3.61
N ILE A 52 -4.47 -2.48 3.74
CA ILE A 52 -3.29 -1.64 3.52
C ILE A 52 -2.46 -2.26 2.39
N PRO A 53 -2.60 -1.81 1.13
CA PRO A 53 -1.83 -2.34 0.01
C PRO A 53 -0.49 -1.62 -0.15
N GLY A 54 0.54 -2.35 -0.61
CA GLY A 54 1.91 -1.83 -0.67
C GLY A 54 2.43 -1.44 0.72
N CYS A 55 2.10 -2.24 1.73
CA CYS A 55 2.17 -1.84 3.13
C CYS A 55 3.58 -1.60 3.68
N GLY A 56 4.63 -2.12 3.04
CA GLY A 56 6.01 -1.96 3.51
C GLY A 56 6.20 -2.41 4.97
N ASN A 57 6.51 -1.48 5.87
CA ASN A 57 6.66 -1.75 7.32
C ASN A 57 5.35 -1.70 8.12
N ALA A 58 4.26 -1.26 7.48
CA ALA A 58 2.89 -1.30 7.98
C ALA A 58 2.70 -0.75 9.40
N TYR A 59 3.26 0.43 9.70
CA TYR A 59 3.19 1.04 11.04
C TYR A 59 1.74 1.29 11.49
N GLU A 60 0.85 1.59 10.55
CA GLU A 60 -0.58 1.82 10.76
C GLU A 60 -1.27 0.62 11.42
N VAL A 61 -0.77 -0.61 11.20
CA VAL A 61 -1.36 -1.83 11.78
C VAL A 61 -1.31 -1.82 13.30
N GLU A 62 -0.19 -1.42 13.91
CA GLU A 62 -0.09 -1.39 15.37
C GLU A 62 -1.05 -0.34 15.95
N PHE A 63 -1.15 0.82 15.30
CA PHE A 63 -2.09 1.87 15.70
C PHE A 63 -3.54 1.38 15.63
N LEU A 64 -3.95 0.81 14.49
CA LEU A 64 -5.27 0.22 14.30
C LEU A 64 -5.57 -0.88 15.32
N TRP A 65 -4.64 -1.81 15.52
CA TRP A 65 -4.84 -2.94 16.40
C TRP A 65 -5.02 -2.51 17.86
N ASN A 66 -4.29 -1.48 18.30
CA ASN A 66 -4.41 -0.88 19.63
C ASN A 66 -5.72 -0.10 19.81
N LEU A 67 -6.31 0.42 18.73
CA LEU A 67 -7.64 1.04 18.73
C LEU A 67 -8.80 0.03 18.67
N GLY A 68 -8.48 -1.27 18.64
CA GLY A 68 -9.47 -2.34 18.69
C GLY A 68 -9.91 -2.90 17.33
N PHE A 69 -9.32 -2.44 16.22
CA PHE A 69 -9.59 -3.07 14.91
C PHE A 69 -8.95 -4.47 14.85
N LYS A 70 -9.71 -5.47 14.40
CA LYS A 70 -9.29 -6.89 14.33
C LYS A 70 -9.56 -7.55 12.97
N ASN A 71 -9.88 -6.79 11.95
CA ASN A 71 -10.04 -7.29 10.59
C ASN A 71 -9.12 -6.50 9.64
N ILE A 72 -7.81 -6.66 9.84
CA ILE A 72 -6.77 -5.89 9.15
C ILE A 72 -6.04 -6.82 8.19
N THR A 73 -6.04 -6.48 6.90
CA THR A 73 -5.26 -7.14 5.87
C THR A 73 -4.17 -6.19 5.40
N VAL A 74 -2.93 -6.67 5.39
CA VAL A 74 -1.80 -5.97 4.78
C VAL A 74 -1.24 -6.79 3.64
N LEU A 75 -0.94 -6.12 2.53
CA LEU A 75 -0.51 -6.74 1.30
C LEU A 75 0.75 -6.05 0.79
N ASP A 76 1.75 -6.84 0.42
CA ASP A 76 2.94 -6.35 -0.27
C ASP A 76 3.42 -7.37 -1.31
N ILE A 77 4.03 -6.88 -2.39
CA ILE A 77 4.60 -7.72 -3.44
C ILE A 77 5.99 -8.25 -3.04
N SER A 78 6.68 -7.56 -2.14
CA SER A 78 7.99 -7.93 -1.59
C SER A 78 7.84 -9.11 -0.63
N SER A 79 8.47 -10.24 -0.98
CA SER A 79 8.53 -11.38 -0.06
C SER A 79 9.31 -11.04 1.19
N LYS A 80 10.31 -10.14 1.09
CA LYS A 80 11.11 -9.78 2.25
C LYS A 80 10.32 -8.91 3.24
N ALA A 81 9.56 -7.95 2.75
CA ALA A 81 8.67 -7.14 3.58
C ALA A 81 7.66 -8.05 4.30
N VAL A 82 7.04 -8.96 3.56
CA VAL A 82 6.02 -9.88 4.11
C VAL A 82 6.60 -10.83 5.15
N GLU A 83 7.81 -11.36 4.96
CA GLU A 83 8.48 -12.19 5.97
C GLU A 83 8.65 -11.43 7.29
N ILE A 84 9.12 -10.18 7.23
CA ILE A 84 9.28 -9.31 8.40
C ILE A 84 7.94 -9.07 9.09
N LEU A 85 6.90 -8.74 8.32
CA LEU A 85 5.57 -8.46 8.86
C LEU A 85 4.90 -9.71 9.45
N LYS A 86 5.09 -10.88 8.83
CA LYS A 86 4.57 -12.15 9.36
C LYS A 86 5.17 -12.47 10.72
N GLU A 87 6.48 -12.28 10.90
CA GLU A 87 7.11 -12.46 12.21
C GLU A 87 6.65 -11.41 13.21
N LYS A 88 6.57 -10.13 12.80
CA LYS A 88 6.11 -9.02 13.64
C LYS A 88 4.69 -9.22 14.18
N TYR A 89 3.80 -9.77 13.35
CA TYR A 89 2.38 -9.90 13.65
C TYR A 89 1.91 -11.34 13.91
N LYS A 90 2.84 -12.29 14.10
CA LYS A 90 2.51 -13.71 14.31
C LYS A 90 1.55 -13.97 15.47
N ASP A 91 1.61 -13.14 16.51
CA ASP A 91 0.78 -13.24 17.72
C ASP A 91 -0.35 -12.18 17.75
N ARG A 92 -0.58 -11.46 16.64
CA ARG A 92 -1.66 -10.47 16.51
C ARG A 92 -2.86 -11.09 15.82
N GLU A 93 -3.79 -11.60 16.61
CA GLU A 93 -5.09 -12.03 16.09
C GLU A 93 -5.77 -10.88 15.34
N GLY A 94 -6.36 -11.20 14.19
CA GLY A 94 -7.04 -10.24 13.33
C GLY A 94 -6.15 -9.49 12.34
N VAL A 95 -4.86 -9.82 12.25
CA VAL A 95 -3.94 -9.27 11.25
C VAL A 95 -3.57 -10.37 10.24
N THR A 96 -3.93 -10.14 8.98
CA THR A 96 -3.61 -11.02 7.85
C THR A 96 -2.51 -10.37 7.00
N VAL A 97 -1.40 -11.08 6.81
CA VAL A 97 -0.25 -10.61 6.02
C VAL A 97 -0.12 -11.42 4.73
N ILE A 98 -0.26 -10.76 3.58
CA ILE A 98 -0.32 -11.39 2.25
C ILE A 98 0.88 -10.96 1.39
N CYS A 99 1.58 -11.94 0.82
CA CYS A 99 2.59 -11.71 -0.22
C CYS A 99 1.94 -11.90 -1.59
N GLU A 100 1.52 -10.82 -2.23
CA GLU A 100 0.78 -10.88 -3.48
C GLU A 100 0.95 -9.60 -4.30
N ASP A 101 0.77 -9.74 -5.61
CA ASP A 101 0.61 -8.61 -6.52
C ASP A 101 -0.77 -7.99 -6.32
N PHE A 102 -0.83 -6.71 -5.94
CA PHE A 102 -2.07 -5.97 -5.68
C PHE A 102 -3.13 -6.14 -6.79
N PHE A 103 -2.71 -6.15 -8.07
CA PHE A 103 -3.64 -6.26 -9.19
C PHE A 103 -4.33 -7.63 -9.29
N LYS A 104 -3.79 -8.66 -8.62
CA LYS A 104 -4.35 -10.01 -8.55
C LYS A 104 -5.15 -10.26 -7.28
N HIS A 105 -5.14 -9.31 -6.35
CA HIS A 105 -5.78 -9.47 -5.06
C HIS A 105 -7.30 -9.52 -5.17
N HIS A 106 -7.97 -10.27 -4.30
CA HIS A 106 -9.42 -10.31 -4.22
C HIS A 106 -9.88 -10.16 -2.77
N GLY A 107 -10.94 -9.39 -2.57
CA GLY A 107 -11.52 -9.10 -1.26
C GLY A 107 -12.56 -8.00 -1.37
N ASN A 108 -13.23 -7.71 -0.25
CA ASN A 108 -14.10 -6.55 -0.11
C ASN A 108 -13.78 -5.89 1.23
N TYR A 109 -13.65 -4.56 1.24
CA TYR A 109 -13.17 -3.81 2.38
C TYR A 109 -14.03 -2.57 2.64
N ASP A 110 -14.31 -2.31 3.91
CA ASP A 110 -14.95 -1.09 4.39
C ASP A 110 -13.99 0.11 4.33
N LEU A 111 -12.68 -0.14 4.52
CA LEU A 111 -11.66 0.90 4.54
C LEU A 111 -10.38 0.44 3.85
N ILE A 112 -9.91 1.19 2.87
CA ILE A 112 -8.58 1.03 2.29
C ILE A 112 -7.71 2.21 2.74
N ILE A 113 -6.55 1.91 3.30
CA ILE A 113 -5.57 2.91 3.75
C ILE A 113 -4.41 2.94 2.75
N GLU A 114 -4.29 4.08 2.09
CA GLU A 114 -3.32 4.36 1.04
C GLU A 114 -2.18 5.21 1.61
N GLN A 115 -1.00 4.61 1.78
CA GLN A 115 0.20 5.32 2.22
C GLN A 115 1.24 5.33 1.11
N THR A 116 1.12 6.30 0.19
CA THR A 116 2.05 6.51 -0.92
C THR A 116 2.26 5.29 -1.85
N PHE A 117 1.42 4.27 -1.76
CA PHE A 117 1.40 3.11 -2.64
C PHE A 117 1.07 3.51 -4.08
N PHE A 118 0.14 4.44 -4.30
CA PHE A 118 -0.10 5.04 -5.62
C PHE A 118 1.18 5.61 -6.23
N CYS A 119 2.01 6.25 -5.38
CA CYS A 119 3.28 6.82 -5.78
C CYS A 119 4.34 5.74 -6.07
N ALA A 120 4.15 4.51 -5.60
CA ALA A 120 5.02 3.37 -5.89
C ALA A 120 4.69 2.67 -7.23
N ILE A 121 3.50 2.92 -7.79
CA ILE A 121 3.00 2.27 -9.00
C ILE A 121 3.46 3.01 -10.26
N ASN A 122 3.85 2.27 -11.30
CA ASN A 122 4.17 2.82 -12.61
C ASN A 122 3.00 3.69 -13.12
N PRO A 123 3.20 4.96 -13.53
CA PRO A 123 2.12 5.85 -13.97
C PRO A 123 1.19 5.26 -15.03
N ASN A 124 1.69 4.37 -15.90
CA ASN A 124 0.89 3.69 -16.92
C ASN A 124 -0.18 2.74 -16.35
N LEU A 125 -0.09 2.38 -15.07
CA LEU A 125 -1.04 1.49 -14.38
C LEU A 125 -2.05 2.26 -13.50
N ARG A 126 -2.04 3.60 -13.49
CA ARG A 126 -2.92 4.40 -12.60
C ARG A 126 -4.41 4.16 -12.83
N THR A 127 -4.83 4.02 -14.09
CA THR A 127 -6.22 3.67 -14.40
C THR A 127 -6.59 2.31 -13.82
N GLN A 128 -5.74 1.29 -14.03
CA GLN A 128 -5.96 -0.06 -13.48
C GLN A 128 -5.94 -0.05 -11.96
N TYR A 129 -5.10 0.79 -11.35
CA TYR A 129 -5.07 0.95 -9.90
C TYR A 129 -6.38 1.52 -9.37
N ALA A 130 -6.93 2.56 -10.00
CA ALA A 130 -8.20 3.16 -9.61
C ALA A 130 -9.36 2.16 -9.77
N GLU A 131 -9.39 1.43 -10.88
CA GLU A 131 -10.35 0.35 -11.12
C GLU A 131 -10.24 -0.74 -10.06
N LYS A 132 -9.02 -1.17 -9.73
CA LYS A 132 -8.78 -2.22 -8.74
C LYS A 132 -9.16 -1.77 -7.32
N MET A 133 -8.85 -0.53 -6.96
CA MET A 133 -9.27 0.05 -5.70
C MET A 133 -10.78 0.09 -5.57
N HIS A 134 -11.49 0.47 -6.64
CA HIS A 134 -12.95 0.45 -6.66
C HIS A 134 -13.52 -0.97 -6.54
N GLU A 135 -12.93 -1.96 -7.23
CA GLU A 135 -13.33 -3.37 -7.13
C GLU A 135 -13.24 -3.92 -5.70
N LEU A 136 -12.23 -3.49 -4.94
CA LEU A 136 -11.96 -3.99 -3.59
C LEU A 136 -12.80 -3.31 -2.49
N LEU A 137 -13.56 -2.25 -2.81
CA LEU A 137 -14.40 -1.55 -1.84
C LEU A 137 -15.79 -2.16 -1.76
N ASP A 138 -16.31 -2.27 -0.55
CA ASP A 138 -17.75 -2.45 -0.34
C ASP A 138 -18.55 -1.21 -0.80
N GLU A 139 -19.87 -1.35 -0.95
CA GLU A 139 -20.77 -0.29 -1.46
C GLU A 139 -20.62 1.06 -0.72
N ASN A 140 -20.32 1.03 0.58
CA ASN A 140 -20.09 2.22 1.41
C ASN A 140 -18.63 2.35 1.88
N GLY A 141 -17.74 1.58 1.28
CA GLY A 141 -16.32 1.56 1.59
C GLY A 141 -15.66 2.90 1.28
N LYS A 142 -14.55 3.18 1.96
CA LYS A 142 -13.78 4.41 1.79
C LYS A 142 -12.31 4.12 1.52
N ILE A 143 -11.71 4.99 0.71
CA ILE A 143 -10.25 5.10 0.63
C ILE A 143 -9.84 6.35 1.38
N ILE A 144 -8.83 6.23 2.24
CA ILE A 144 -8.12 7.37 2.80
C ILE A 144 -6.64 7.23 2.51
N GLY A 145 -5.93 8.35 2.40
CA GLY A 145 -4.51 8.23 2.17
C GLY A 145 -3.73 9.52 2.07
N VAL A 146 -2.43 9.33 1.87
CA VAL A 146 -1.45 10.40 1.70
C VAL A 146 -0.65 10.14 0.42
N MET A 147 -0.70 11.11 -0.49
CA MET A 147 -0.07 11.04 -1.81
C MET A 147 0.74 12.30 -2.08
N PHE A 148 1.75 12.19 -2.93
CA PHE A 148 2.55 13.34 -3.35
C PHE A 148 1.85 14.10 -4.49
N ASN A 149 1.25 15.25 -4.20
CA ASN A 149 0.73 16.18 -5.22
C ASN A 149 1.85 17.07 -5.78
N LYS A 150 2.88 16.46 -6.39
CA LYS A 150 4.01 17.14 -7.04
C LYS A 150 4.66 16.24 -8.07
N THR A 151 5.24 16.80 -9.12
CA THR A 151 6.08 16.04 -10.05
C THR A 151 7.49 15.85 -9.46
N PHE A 152 8.05 14.66 -9.62
CA PHE A 152 9.46 14.38 -9.33
C PHE A 152 10.25 14.33 -10.64
N GLU A 153 11.50 14.78 -10.61
CA GLU A 153 12.38 14.82 -11.79
C GLU A 153 12.87 13.44 -12.22
N LYS A 154 12.85 12.48 -11.29
CA LYS A 154 13.37 11.13 -11.53
C LYS A 154 12.31 10.22 -12.11
N ALA A 155 12.72 9.32 -13.01
CA ALA A 155 11.88 8.26 -13.54
C ALA A 155 11.88 7.02 -12.61
N GLU A 156 11.78 7.21 -11.30
CA GLU A 156 11.73 6.15 -10.29
C GLU A 156 10.73 6.52 -9.17
N PRO A 157 10.13 5.54 -8.48
CA PRO A 157 9.35 5.77 -7.27
C PRO A 157 10.11 6.58 -6.18
N PRO A 158 9.40 7.41 -5.39
CA PRO A 158 7.98 7.72 -5.53
C PRO A 158 7.72 8.60 -6.76
N PHE A 159 6.71 8.24 -7.55
CA PHE A 159 6.14 9.09 -8.59
C PHE A 159 5.20 10.12 -7.98
N GLY A 160 5.04 11.20 -8.72
CA GLY A 160 4.15 12.30 -8.39
C GLY A 160 2.73 12.10 -8.90
N GLY A 161 1.72 12.52 -8.15
CA GLY A 161 0.34 12.65 -8.60
C GLY A 161 -0.08 14.10 -8.82
N SER A 162 -1.30 14.26 -9.31
CA SER A 162 -2.01 15.54 -9.44
C SER A 162 -3.46 15.36 -8.99
N ILE A 163 -4.16 16.45 -8.63
CA ILE A 163 -5.57 16.38 -8.19
C ILE A 163 -6.48 15.63 -9.19
N PRO A 164 -6.35 15.78 -10.52
CA PRO A 164 -7.17 15.00 -11.45
C PRO A 164 -6.87 13.49 -11.48
N GLU A 165 -5.71 13.06 -10.99
CA GLU A 165 -5.29 11.64 -10.97
C GLU A 165 -5.54 10.95 -9.62
N ILE A 166 -5.84 11.73 -8.59
CA ILE A 166 -6.06 11.31 -7.20
C ILE A 166 -7.56 11.39 -6.91
#